data_AF-A0A562PRP7-F1
#
_entry.id   AF-A0A562PRP7-F1
#
_cell.length_a   1.000
_cell.length_b   1.000
_cell.length_c   1.000
_cell.angle_alpha   90.00
_cell.angle_beta   90.00
_cell.angle_gamma   90.00
#
_symmetry.space_group_name_H-M   'P 1'
#
loop_
_entity.id
_entity.type
_entity.pdbx_description
1 polymer ?
#
loop_
_entity_poly.entity_id
_entity_poly.type
_entity_poly.pdbx_seq_one_letter_code
_entity_poly.pdbx_strand_id
1 'polypeptide(L)'
;MRKQFLYLCLALVVTKTINAQVRGTRIGYIDMEYILQNVSDYSEAKTQLELKAEKWKLEIDTKKIEINKLKESLKAERALLTKELIDERETEINFLEKESLEYQQKRFGANGDLVNQKSVLIKPIQDQVFTAVQDIAERLKYDFIFDKTSDLTMLFAAKRFDISDQILRTLNRIEKREQLTKKQQKEAEARESKEDAIDENPALAERQKLLDEKKATREKVLEDRKLLQEQKKKEFDDKRKQILEDREAKKNGTVSANVKKEDTPTNLTGNNVATEEAKQKQADAKAKLLEDRKKVLEDRKKILEEKRKKILDDREAIKKAKEEKLKENTNNN
;
A
#
# COMPACT_ATOMS: atom_id res chain seq x y z
N MET A 1 -57.23 11.55 7.46
CA MET A 1 -56.66 10.27 7.95
C MET A 1 -56.52 9.23 6.83
N ARG A 2 -57.36 8.18 6.74
CA ARG A 2 -57.07 6.96 5.91
C ARG A 2 -56.58 7.22 4.47
N LYS A 3 -57.26 8.08 3.69
CA LYS A 3 -56.83 8.40 2.31
C LYS A 3 -55.45 9.08 2.22
N GLN A 4 -55.11 9.97 3.18
CA GLN A 4 -53.81 10.65 3.22
C GLN A 4 -52.66 9.69 3.53
N PHE A 5 -52.90 8.69 4.39
CA PHE A 5 -51.93 7.60 4.63
C PHE A 5 -51.67 6.79 3.36
N LEU A 6 -52.70 6.55 2.54
CA LEU A 6 -52.56 5.83 1.28
C LEU A 6 -51.70 6.62 0.26
N TYR A 7 -51.93 7.94 0.13
CA TYR A 7 -51.06 8.80 -0.68
C TYR A 7 -49.62 8.89 -0.14
N LEU A 8 -49.42 8.90 1.19
CA LEU A 8 -48.09 8.88 1.80
C LEU A 8 -47.33 7.57 1.49
N CYS A 9 -47.99 6.41 1.62
CA CYS A 9 -47.41 5.13 1.23
C CYS A 9 -47.11 5.05 -0.26
N LEU A 10 -48.00 5.59 -1.13
CA LEU A 10 -47.76 5.63 -2.57
C LEU A 10 -46.55 6.52 -2.93
N ALA A 11 -46.39 7.66 -2.27
CA ALA A 11 -45.21 8.52 -2.44
C ALA A 11 -43.91 7.84 -1.96
N LEU A 12 -43.96 7.07 -0.88
CA LEU A 12 -42.83 6.24 -0.42
C LEU A 12 -42.47 5.13 -1.43
N VAL A 13 -43.45 4.44 -2.01
CA VAL A 13 -43.20 3.42 -3.04
C VAL A 13 -42.59 4.05 -4.31
N VAL A 14 -43.14 5.18 -4.78
CA VAL A 14 -42.63 5.88 -5.97
C VAL A 14 -41.22 6.44 -5.77
N THR A 15 -40.91 6.98 -4.58
CA THR A 15 -39.54 7.44 -4.28
C THR A 15 -38.54 6.29 -4.14
N LYS A 16 -38.98 5.08 -3.74
CA LYS A 16 -38.14 3.87 -3.76
C LYS A 16 -37.86 3.36 -5.18
N THR A 17 -38.86 3.31 -6.07
CA THR A 17 -38.67 2.81 -7.45
C THR A 17 -37.73 3.69 -8.27
N ILE A 18 -37.82 5.02 -8.15
CA ILE A 18 -36.92 5.96 -8.84
C ILE A 18 -35.44 5.70 -8.50
N ASN A 19 -35.13 5.45 -7.22
CA ASN A 19 -33.75 5.19 -6.78
C ASN A 19 -33.23 3.81 -7.22
N ALA A 20 -34.10 2.84 -7.52
CA ALA A 20 -33.69 1.51 -7.97
C ALA A 20 -33.16 1.48 -9.42
N GLN A 21 -33.51 2.47 -10.24
CA GLN A 21 -33.19 2.49 -11.67
C GLN A 21 -31.84 3.16 -12.01
N VAL A 22 -31.14 3.77 -11.03
CA VAL A 22 -29.89 4.50 -11.27
C VAL A 22 -28.65 3.71 -10.83
N ARG A 23 -28.51 2.49 -11.36
CA ARG A 23 -27.20 1.87 -11.54
C ARG A 23 -26.71 2.23 -12.94
N GLY A 24 -26.04 3.38 -13.05
CA GLY A 24 -25.36 3.77 -14.27
C GLY A 24 -24.28 2.76 -14.62
N THR A 25 -24.17 2.42 -15.91
CA THR A 25 -23.21 1.42 -16.40
C THR A 25 -21.78 1.84 -16.11
N ARG A 26 -21.01 0.93 -15.51
CA ARG A 26 -19.59 1.11 -15.24
C ARG A 26 -18.80 0.69 -16.46
N ILE A 27 -18.29 1.69 -17.16
CA ILE A 27 -17.45 1.53 -18.34
C ILE A 27 -16.00 1.86 -17.95
N GLY A 28 -15.10 0.91 -18.19
CA GLY A 28 -13.66 1.12 -18.17
C GLY A 28 -13.08 1.06 -19.58
N TYR A 29 -11.82 1.48 -19.73
CA TYR A 29 -11.03 1.20 -20.92
C TYR A 29 -9.60 0.77 -20.57
N ILE A 30 -8.97 0.08 -21.52
CA ILE A 30 -7.58 -0.38 -21.46
C ILE A 30 -6.83 0.04 -22.71
N ASP A 31 -5.51 0.09 -22.63
CA ASP A 31 -4.62 0.18 -23.79
C ASP A 31 -3.78 -1.10 -23.84
N MET A 32 -4.19 -2.09 -24.65
CA MET A 32 -3.53 -3.41 -24.63
C MET A 32 -2.08 -3.34 -25.12
N GLU A 33 -1.75 -2.49 -26.09
CA GLU A 33 -0.37 -2.31 -26.56
C GLU A 33 0.51 -1.70 -25.45
N TYR A 34 0.02 -0.69 -24.72
CA TYR A 34 0.73 -0.17 -23.54
C TYR A 34 0.91 -1.23 -22.44
N ILE A 35 -0.10 -2.06 -22.17
CA ILE A 35 0.02 -3.15 -21.19
C ILE A 35 1.08 -4.16 -21.64
N LEU A 36 0.99 -4.66 -22.88
CA LEU A 36 1.93 -5.64 -23.42
C LEU A 36 3.37 -5.09 -23.47
N GLN A 37 3.59 -3.85 -23.91
CA GLN A 37 4.92 -3.24 -23.95
C GLN A 37 5.61 -3.12 -22.58
N ASN A 38 4.87 -3.16 -21.46
CA ASN A 38 5.41 -3.08 -20.10
C ASN A 38 5.51 -4.45 -19.40
N VAL A 39 5.16 -5.56 -20.08
CA VAL A 39 5.36 -6.93 -19.60
C VAL A 39 6.70 -7.48 -20.12
N SER A 40 7.51 -8.07 -19.23
CA SER A 40 8.84 -8.63 -19.59
C SER A 40 8.75 -9.66 -20.72
N ASP A 41 7.83 -10.60 -20.57
CA ASP A 41 7.68 -11.78 -21.40
C ASP A 41 7.28 -11.41 -22.83
N TYR A 42 6.54 -10.30 -23.00
CA TYR A 42 6.21 -9.76 -24.32
C TYR A 42 7.42 -9.12 -25.00
N SER A 43 8.26 -8.40 -24.24
CA SER A 43 9.52 -7.83 -24.75
C SER A 43 10.48 -8.93 -25.22
N GLU A 44 10.60 -10.01 -24.45
CA GLU A 44 11.38 -11.19 -24.85
C GLU A 44 10.77 -11.90 -26.07
N ALA A 45 9.46 -12.18 -26.06
CA ALA A 45 8.75 -12.80 -27.18
C ALA A 45 8.90 -11.98 -28.47
N LYS A 46 8.76 -10.65 -28.39
CA LYS A 46 8.97 -9.72 -29.50
C LYS A 46 10.40 -9.78 -30.03
N THR A 47 11.39 -9.72 -29.15
CA THR A 47 12.82 -9.83 -29.53
C THR A 47 13.12 -11.17 -30.23
N GLN A 48 12.56 -12.27 -29.72
CA GLN A 48 12.69 -13.59 -30.35
C GLN A 48 12.01 -13.69 -31.73
N LEU A 49 10.90 -12.96 -31.95
CA LEU A 49 10.23 -12.89 -33.26
C LEU A 49 11.03 -12.02 -34.24
N GLU A 50 11.54 -10.88 -33.79
CA GLU A 50 12.34 -9.95 -34.60
C GLU A 50 13.64 -10.63 -35.09
N LEU A 51 14.38 -11.32 -34.21
CA LEU A 51 15.59 -12.08 -34.58
C LEU A 51 15.30 -13.20 -35.61
N LYS A 52 14.15 -13.87 -35.53
CA LYS A 52 13.75 -14.90 -36.51
C LYS A 52 13.34 -14.28 -37.85
N ALA A 53 12.59 -13.18 -37.81
CA ALA A 53 12.19 -12.44 -39.00
C ALA A 53 13.41 -11.87 -39.73
N GLU A 54 14.39 -11.31 -39.01
CA GLU A 54 15.66 -10.86 -39.58
C GLU A 54 16.44 -12.02 -40.21
N LYS A 55 16.57 -13.15 -39.52
CA LYS A 55 17.23 -14.34 -40.08
C LYS A 55 16.57 -14.82 -41.37
N TRP A 56 15.24 -14.97 -41.41
CA TRP A 56 14.53 -15.37 -42.63
C TRP A 56 14.61 -14.33 -43.75
N LYS A 57 14.65 -13.04 -43.41
CA LYS A 57 14.89 -11.97 -44.39
C LYS A 57 16.29 -12.11 -45.01
N LEU A 58 17.32 -12.32 -44.20
CA LEU A 58 18.69 -12.55 -44.69
C LEU A 58 18.77 -13.79 -45.60
N GLU A 59 18.12 -14.90 -45.23
CA GLU A 59 18.05 -16.12 -46.06
C GLU A 59 17.34 -15.91 -47.41
N ILE A 60 16.31 -15.04 -47.44
CA ILE A 60 15.61 -14.65 -48.66
C ILE A 60 16.48 -13.72 -49.51
N ASP A 61 17.17 -12.76 -48.88
CA ASP A 61 18.01 -11.78 -49.58
C ASP A 61 19.27 -12.45 -50.16
N THR A 62 19.86 -13.46 -49.50
CA THR A 62 20.92 -14.29 -50.10
C THR A 62 20.43 -15.10 -51.29
N LYS A 63 19.28 -15.79 -51.20
CA LYS A 63 18.69 -16.51 -52.34
C LYS A 63 18.41 -15.57 -53.53
N LYS A 64 17.91 -14.36 -53.27
CA LYS A 64 17.71 -13.33 -54.32
C LYS A 64 19.03 -12.89 -54.97
N ILE A 65 20.10 -12.72 -54.20
CA ILE A 65 21.44 -12.40 -54.75
C ILE A 65 21.98 -13.55 -55.60
N GLU A 66 21.80 -14.80 -55.19
CA GLU A 66 22.21 -15.99 -55.95
C GLU A 66 21.43 -16.12 -57.28
N ILE A 67 20.10 -15.97 -57.24
CA ILE A 67 19.24 -15.95 -58.43
C ILE A 67 19.63 -14.83 -59.39
N ASN A 68 19.92 -13.62 -58.87
CA ASN A 68 20.35 -12.50 -59.72
C ASN A 68 21.71 -12.76 -60.38
N LYS A 69 22.68 -13.37 -59.68
CA LYS A 69 23.96 -13.79 -60.26
C LYS A 69 23.77 -14.82 -61.38
N LEU A 70 22.87 -15.80 -61.21
CA LEU A 70 22.55 -16.78 -62.25
C LEU A 70 21.87 -16.13 -63.47
N LYS A 71 21.01 -15.14 -63.25
CA LYS A 71 20.42 -14.33 -64.34
C LYS A 71 21.46 -13.50 -65.08
N GLU A 72 22.46 -12.98 -64.38
CA GLU A 72 23.54 -12.18 -64.97
C GLU A 72 24.54 -13.05 -65.73
N SER A 73 24.93 -14.21 -65.21
CA SER A 73 25.78 -15.17 -65.94
C SER A 73 25.06 -15.73 -67.17
N LEU A 74 23.78 -16.10 -67.09
CA LEU A 74 23.00 -16.52 -68.25
C LEU A 74 22.96 -15.42 -69.32
N LYS A 75 22.70 -14.16 -68.95
CA LYS A 75 22.72 -13.03 -69.90
C LYS A 75 24.07 -12.85 -70.59
N ALA A 76 25.18 -13.00 -69.87
CA ALA A 76 26.53 -12.88 -70.42
C ALA A 76 26.91 -14.09 -71.31
N GLU A 77 26.58 -15.31 -70.87
CA GLU A 77 26.88 -16.56 -71.57
C GLU A 77 25.92 -16.84 -72.75
N ARG A 78 24.76 -16.17 -72.85
CA ARG A 78 23.70 -16.47 -73.84
C ARG A 78 24.18 -16.52 -75.30
N ALA A 79 25.19 -15.74 -75.65
CA ALA A 79 25.76 -15.71 -77.01
C ALA A 79 26.73 -16.87 -77.31
N LEU A 80 27.10 -17.66 -76.29
CA LEU A 80 28.05 -18.78 -76.35
C LEU A 80 27.39 -20.15 -76.10
N LEU A 81 26.15 -20.17 -75.60
CA LEU A 81 25.41 -21.37 -75.24
C LEU A 81 24.53 -21.89 -76.40
N THR A 82 24.27 -23.19 -76.43
CA THR A 82 23.26 -23.78 -77.31
C THR A 82 21.85 -23.45 -76.80
N LYS A 83 20.83 -23.53 -77.66
CA LYS A 83 19.44 -23.26 -77.27
C LYS A 83 18.97 -24.18 -76.13
N GLU A 84 19.33 -25.45 -76.17
CA GLU A 84 18.97 -26.43 -75.13
C GLU A 84 19.58 -26.03 -73.76
N LEU A 85 20.86 -25.65 -73.71
CA LEU A 85 21.50 -25.18 -72.48
C LEU A 85 20.92 -23.86 -71.97
N ILE A 86 20.43 -22.98 -72.85
CA ILE A 86 19.71 -21.77 -72.46
C ILE A 86 18.35 -22.13 -71.85
N ASP A 87 17.58 -22.98 -72.52
CA ASP A 87 16.26 -23.41 -72.05
C ASP A 87 16.38 -24.14 -70.69
N GLU A 88 17.37 -25.03 -70.51
CA GLU A 88 17.70 -25.66 -69.21
C GLU A 88 18.02 -24.64 -68.12
N ARG A 89 18.98 -23.73 -68.35
CA ARG A 89 19.38 -22.68 -67.38
C ARG A 89 18.22 -21.74 -67.05
N GLU A 90 17.36 -21.41 -68.02
CA GLU A 90 16.15 -20.63 -67.77
C GLU A 90 15.13 -21.41 -66.92
N THR A 91 14.96 -22.72 -67.12
CA THR A 91 14.08 -23.51 -66.23
C THR A 91 14.60 -23.64 -64.80
N GLU A 92 15.91 -23.78 -64.60
CA GLU A 92 16.51 -23.84 -63.24
C GLU A 92 16.37 -22.49 -62.51
N ILE A 93 16.60 -21.36 -63.19
CA ILE A 93 16.38 -20.02 -62.62
C ILE A 93 14.91 -19.84 -62.25
N ASN A 94 13.97 -20.20 -63.13
CA ASN A 94 12.53 -20.13 -62.83
C ASN A 94 12.13 -21.03 -61.65
N PHE A 95 12.75 -22.21 -61.50
CA PHE A 95 12.55 -23.09 -60.35
C PHE A 95 13.04 -22.45 -59.05
N LEU A 96 14.24 -21.88 -59.03
CA LEU A 96 14.82 -21.18 -57.87
C LEU A 96 14.02 -19.91 -57.50
N GLU A 97 13.51 -19.17 -58.48
CA GLU A 97 12.59 -18.05 -58.24
C GLU A 97 11.29 -18.50 -57.57
N LYS A 98 10.70 -19.59 -58.07
CA LYS A 98 9.49 -20.16 -57.48
C LYS A 98 9.74 -20.68 -56.06
N GLU A 99 10.84 -21.39 -55.82
CA GLU A 99 11.24 -21.89 -54.50
C GLU A 99 11.52 -20.73 -53.52
N SER A 100 12.17 -19.65 -53.98
CA SER A 100 12.36 -18.44 -53.16
C SER A 100 11.05 -17.69 -52.87
N LEU A 101 10.08 -17.70 -53.79
CA LEU A 101 8.77 -17.08 -53.59
C LEU A 101 7.90 -17.92 -52.64
N GLU A 102 7.88 -19.24 -52.81
CA GLU A 102 7.22 -20.18 -51.89
C GLU A 102 7.85 -20.11 -50.49
N TYR A 103 9.17 -19.95 -50.37
CA TYR A 103 9.85 -19.72 -49.09
C TYR A 103 9.42 -18.39 -48.45
N GLN A 104 9.42 -17.29 -49.21
CA GLN A 104 8.94 -15.99 -48.71
C GLN A 104 7.47 -16.06 -48.26
N GLN A 105 6.60 -16.71 -49.03
CA GLN A 105 5.19 -16.88 -48.68
C GLN A 105 4.99 -17.80 -47.47
N LYS A 106 5.79 -18.85 -47.32
CA LYS A 106 5.76 -19.75 -46.16
C LYS A 106 6.21 -19.06 -44.87
N ARG A 107 7.19 -18.15 -44.92
CA ARG A 107 7.64 -17.40 -43.74
C ARG A 107 6.75 -16.19 -43.42
N PHE A 108 6.41 -15.38 -44.42
CA PHE A 108 5.81 -14.04 -44.26
C PHE A 108 4.40 -13.88 -44.83
N GLY A 109 3.81 -14.91 -45.45
CA GLY A 109 2.42 -14.89 -45.91
C GLY A 109 1.40 -14.84 -44.76
N ALA A 110 0.12 -14.64 -45.08
CA ALA A 110 -0.95 -14.45 -44.09
C ALA A 110 -1.08 -15.59 -43.05
N ASN A 111 -0.84 -16.83 -43.46
CA ASN A 111 -0.82 -18.02 -42.59
C ASN A 111 0.63 -18.55 -42.38
N GLY A 112 1.63 -17.70 -42.59
CA GLY A 112 3.04 -18.06 -42.59
C GLY A 112 3.64 -18.26 -41.19
N ASP A 113 4.83 -18.85 -41.13
CA ASP A 113 5.53 -19.20 -39.90
C ASP A 113 5.70 -18.01 -38.94
N LEU A 114 5.84 -16.77 -39.44
CA LEU A 114 5.92 -15.57 -38.62
C LEU A 114 4.60 -15.27 -37.90
N VAL A 115 3.47 -15.36 -38.60
CA VAL A 115 2.13 -15.10 -38.03
C VAL A 115 1.77 -16.20 -37.04
N ASN A 116 2.06 -17.45 -37.37
CA ASN A 116 1.86 -18.60 -36.50
C ASN A 116 2.69 -18.48 -35.21
N GLN A 117 3.98 -18.13 -35.31
CA GLN A 117 4.82 -17.92 -34.11
C GLN A 117 4.45 -16.66 -33.34
N LYS A 118 3.99 -15.58 -33.99
CA LYS A 118 3.43 -14.40 -33.32
C LYS A 118 2.23 -14.82 -32.45
N SER A 119 1.32 -15.61 -32.99
CA SER A 119 0.17 -16.15 -32.24
C SER A 119 0.64 -17.04 -31.07
N VAL A 120 1.50 -18.02 -31.32
CA VAL A 120 1.98 -18.96 -30.28
C VAL A 120 2.69 -18.25 -29.11
N LEU A 121 3.46 -17.19 -29.36
CA LEU A 121 4.20 -16.48 -28.32
C LEU A 121 3.40 -15.36 -27.65
N ILE A 122 2.60 -14.59 -28.39
CA ILE A 122 1.89 -13.41 -27.84
C ILE A 122 0.52 -13.79 -27.26
N LYS A 123 -0.18 -14.79 -27.82
CA LYS A 123 -1.51 -15.20 -27.32
C LYS A 123 -1.52 -15.62 -25.84
N PRO A 124 -0.60 -16.45 -25.29
CA PRO A 124 -0.65 -16.79 -23.87
C PRO A 124 -0.51 -15.55 -22.96
N ILE A 125 0.24 -14.54 -23.39
CA ILE A 125 0.38 -13.26 -22.68
C ILE A 125 -0.93 -12.45 -22.78
N GLN A 126 -1.57 -12.42 -23.96
CA GLN A 126 -2.90 -11.82 -24.10
C GLN A 126 -3.97 -12.55 -23.27
N ASP A 127 -3.92 -13.88 -23.17
CA ASP A 127 -4.82 -14.68 -22.34
C ASP A 127 -4.60 -14.37 -20.83
N GLN A 128 -3.34 -14.13 -20.39
CA GLN A 128 -3.02 -13.64 -19.03
C GLN A 128 -3.55 -12.22 -18.78
N VAL A 129 -3.34 -11.28 -19.71
CA VAL A 129 -3.89 -9.91 -19.65
C VAL A 129 -5.41 -9.95 -19.56
N PHE A 130 -6.07 -10.79 -20.37
CA PHE A 130 -7.53 -10.96 -20.37
C PHE A 130 -8.03 -11.52 -19.02
N THR A 131 -7.33 -12.49 -18.44
CA THR A 131 -7.67 -13.02 -17.10
C THR A 131 -7.55 -11.92 -16.02
N ALA A 132 -6.48 -11.12 -16.04
CA ALA A 132 -6.32 -10.00 -15.11
C ALA A 132 -7.37 -8.89 -15.32
N VAL A 133 -7.81 -8.67 -16.57
CA VAL A 133 -8.96 -7.79 -16.89
C VAL A 133 -10.26 -8.33 -16.28
N GLN A 134 -10.52 -9.64 -16.38
CA GLN A 134 -11.71 -10.27 -15.77
C GLN A 134 -11.71 -10.15 -14.24
N ASP A 135 -10.59 -10.45 -13.57
CA ASP A 135 -10.44 -10.32 -12.10
C ASP A 135 -10.72 -8.89 -11.60
N ILE A 136 -10.33 -7.87 -12.38
CA ILE A 136 -10.60 -6.45 -12.08
C ILE A 136 -12.04 -6.08 -12.42
N ALA A 137 -12.60 -6.62 -13.51
CA ALA A 137 -13.99 -6.40 -13.92
C ALA A 137 -14.97 -6.88 -12.85
N GLU A 138 -14.80 -8.10 -12.34
CA GLU A 138 -15.67 -8.66 -11.30
C GLU A 138 -15.49 -7.94 -9.96
N ARG A 139 -14.24 -7.67 -9.54
CA ARG A 139 -13.93 -7.01 -8.26
C ARG A 139 -14.50 -5.60 -8.19
N LEU A 140 -14.24 -4.78 -9.22
CA LEU A 140 -14.71 -3.39 -9.28
C LEU A 140 -16.09 -3.23 -9.92
N LYS A 141 -16.70 -4.33 -10.39
CA LYS A 141 -18.04 -4.43 -10.97
C LYS A 141 -18.22 -3.52 -12.19
N TYR A 142 -17.28 -3.63 -13.12
CA TYR A 142 -17.41 -3.05 -14.46
C TYR A 142 -18.39 -3.87 -15.29
N ASP A 143 -19.32 -3.20 -15.97
CA ASP A 143 -20.27 -3.83 -16.89
C ASP A 143 -19.65 -3.98 -18.30
N PHE A 144 -18.75 -3.05 -18.67
CA PHE A 144 -18.02 -3.05 -19.94
C PHE A 144 -16.59 -2.57 -19.76
N ILE A 145 -15.64 -3.17 -20.47
CA ILE A 145 -14.25 -2.72 -20.60
C ILE A 145 -13.91 -2.73 -22.09
N PHE A 146 -13.44 -1.59 -22.62
CA PHE A 146 -13.08 -1.44 -24.02
C PHE A 146 -11.57 -1.34 -24.22
N ASP A 147 -11.04 -2.01 -25.24
CA ASP A 147 -9.64 -1.85 -25.64
C ASP A 147 -9.52 -0.69 -26.65
N LYS A 148 -8.75 0.34 -26.27
CA LYS A 148 -8.40 1.50 -27.08
C LYS A 148 -7.66 1.13 -28.38
N THR A 149 -7.03 -0.04 -28.43
CA THR A 149 -6.31 -0.55 -29.61
C THR A 149 -7.18 -1.37 -30.57
N SER A 150 -8.44 -1.64 -30.20
CA SER A 150 -9.43 -2.28 -31.09
C SER A 150 -10.00 -1.30 -32.13
N ASP A 151 -10.70 -1.82 -33.14
CA ASP A 151 -11.32 -1.02 -34.22
C ASP A 151 -12.38 0.00 -33.73
N LEU A 152 -12.78 -0.05 -32.45
CA LEU A 152 -13.70 0.93 -31.86
C LEU A 152 -13.02 2.29 -31.67
N THR A 153 -13.26 3.21 -32.62
CA THR A 153 -12.67 4.55 -32.64
C THR A 153 -13.13 5.42 -31.45
N MET A 154 -12.37 5.37 -30.35
CA MET A 154 -12.64 6.13 -29.12
C MET A 154 -12.05 7.55 -29.21
N LEU A 155 -12.86 8.51 -29.68
CA LEU A 155 -12.45 9.91 -29.90
C LEU A 155 -11.97 10.63 -28.63
N PHE A 156 -12.55 10.33 -27.47
CA PHE A 156 -12.15 10.89 -26.19
C PHE A 156 -12.62 9.99 -25.03
N ALA A 157 -11.75 9.77 -24.05
CA ALA A 157 -12.12 9.22 -22.75
C ALA A 157 -11.33 9.91 -21.63
N ALA A 158 -11.96 10.08 -20.47
CA ALA A 158 -11.31 10.66 -19.30
C ALA A 158 -10.47 9.60 -18.56
N LYS A 159 -9.21 9.92 -18.22
CA LYS A 159 -8.27 8.98 -17.56
C LYS A 159 -8.81 8.30 -16.28
N ARG A 160 -9.84 8.85 -15.64
CA ARG A 160 -10.55 8.19 -14.51
C ARG A 160 -11.19 6.84 -14.85
N PHE A 161 -11.35 6.51 -16.13
CA PHE A 161 -11.88 5.23 -16.62
C PHE A 161 -10.77 4.30 -17.15
N ASP A 162 -9.52 4.75 -17.14
CA ASP A 162 -8.36 3.96 -17.52
C ASP A 162 -8.01 2.98 -16.38
N ILE A 163 -7.99 1.68 -16.68
CA ILE A 163 -7.59 0.65 -15.72
C ILE A 163 -6.27 -0.04 -16.12
N SER A 164 -5.59 0.45 -17.17
CA SER A 164 -4.34 -0.15 -17.69
C SER A 164 -3.25 -0.21 -16.63
N ASP A 165 -3.07 0.90 -15.88
CA ASP A 165 -2.12 0.99 -14.76
C ASP A 165 -2.44 -0.03 -13.65
N GLN A 166 -3.71 -0.42 -13.47
CA GLN A 166 -4.14 -1.38 -12.45
C GLN A 166 -3.98 -2.84 -12.93
N ILE A 167 -4.20 -3.10 -14.21
CA ILE A 167 -3.91 -4.39 -14.85
C ILE A 167 -2.40 -4.66 -14.80
N LEU A 168 -1.57 -3.68 -15.16
CA LEU A 168 -0.10 -3.79 -15.07
C LEU A 168 0.38 -4.13 -13.66
N ARG A 169 -0.16 -3.46 -12.62
CA ARG A 169 0.15 -3.81 -11.23
C ARG A 169 -0.30 -5.23 -10.86
N THR A 170 -1.40 -5.71 -11.44
CA THR A 170 -1.92 -7.07 -11.20
C THR A 170 -1.06 -8.13 -11.89
N LEU A 171 -0.64 -7.90 -13.13
CA LEU A 171 0.27 -8.79 -13.87
C LEU A 171 1.65 -8.88 -13.20
N ASN A 172 2.25 -7.74 -12.86
CA ASN A 172 3.53 -7.69 -12.12
C ASN A 172 3.45 -8.42 -10.76
N ARG A 173 2.28 -8.42 -10.09
CA ARG A 173 2.05 -9.23 -8.88
C ARG A 173 1.93 -10.72 -9.20
N ILE A 174 1.25 -11.10 -10.27
CA ILE A 174 1.12 -12.51 -10.72
C ILE A 174 2.50 -13.09 -11.06
N GLU A 175 3.26 -12.44 -11.95
CA GLU A 175 4.63 -12.82 -12.34
C GLU A 175 5.52 -13.00 -11.09
N LYS A 176 5.54 -11.99 -10.22
CA LYS A 176 6.32 -12.01 -8.97
C LYS A 176 5.85 -13.09 -8.00
N ARG A 177 4.56 -13.40 -7.96
CA ARG A 177 4.00 -14.49 -7.14
C ARG A 177 4.45 -15.85 -7.69
N GLU A 178 4.49 -16.04 -9.00
CA GLU A 178 4.99 -17.27 -9.63
C GLU A 178 6.49 -17.48 -9.40
N GLN A 179 7.29 -16.40 -9.40
CA GLN A 179 8.72 -16.43 -9.06
C GLN A 179 9.01 -16.69 -7.56
N LEU A 180 8.02 -16.56 -6.67
CA LEU A 180 8.18 -16.69 -5.22
C LEU A 180 7.81 -18.08 -4.68
N THR A 181 8.47 -18.52 -3.61
CA THR A 181 8.18 -19.82 -2.98
C THR A 181 6.83 -19.79 -2.25
N LYS A 182 6.11 -20.92 -2.16
CA LYS A 182 4.76 -21.04 -1.55
C LYS A 182 4.55 -20.41 -0.16
N LYS A 183 5.62 -20.20 0.63
CA LYS A 183 5.57 -19.48 1.91
C LYS A 183 5.57 -17.96 1.73
N GLN A 184 6.38 -17.45 0.79
CA GLN A 184 6.48 -16.04 0.42
C GLN A 184 5.24 -15.57 -0.35
N GLN A 185 4.67 -16.43 -1.21
CA GLN A 185 3.42 -16.15 -1.95
C GLN A 185 2.30 -15.71 -1.00
N LYS A 186 2.09 -16.44 0.11
CA LYS A 186 1.06 -16.10 1.12
C LYS A 186 1.37 -14.81 1.89
N GLU A 187 2.64 -14.44 2.02
CA GLU A 187 3.05 -13.21 2.72
C GLU A 187 2.91 -11.98 1.82
N ALA A 188 3.16 -12.14 0.51
CA ALA A 188 2.83 -11.16 -0.52
C ALA A 188 1.31 -10.97 -0.65
N GLU A 189 0.54 -12.05 -0.82
CA GLU A 189 -0.92 -12.04 -0.87
C GLU A 189 -1.55 -11.40 0.38
N ALA A 190 -1.06 -11.73 1.57
CA ALA A 190 -1.48 -11.12 2.83
C ALA A 190 -1.01 -9.66 3.02
N ARG A 191 -0.19 -9.12 2.12
CA ARG A 191 0.20 -7.70 2.07
C ARG A 191 -0.58 -6.95 0.99
N GLU A 192 -0.66 -7.51 -0.21
CA GLU A 192 -1.39 -6.96 -1.36
C GLU A 192 -2.88 -6.82 -1.04
N SER A 193 -3.50 -7.80 -0.39
CA SER A 193 -4.88 -7.70 0.13
C SER A 193 -5.11 -6.60 1.17
N LYS A 194 -4.04 -6.09 1.82
CA LYS A 194 -4.13 -4.93 2.71
C LYS A 194 -3.92 -3.61 1.96
N GLU A 195 -3.08 -3.61 0.93
CA GLU A 195 -2.84 -2.46 0.04
C GLU A 195 -4.09 -2.19 -0.82
N ASP A 196 -4.70 -3.22 -1.41
CA ASP A 196 -5.92 -3.10 -2.22
C ASP A 196 -7.14 -2.66 -1.37
N ALA A 197 -7.25 -3.16 -0.14
CA ALA A 197 -8.28 -2.70 0.80
C ALA A 197 -8.10 -1.25 1.29
N ILE A 198 -6.95 -0.62 1.01
CA ILE A 198 -6.72 0.81 1.25
C ILE A 198 -7.05 1.62 -0.01
N ASP A 199 -6.66 1.14 -1.19
CA ASP A 199 -6.98 1.77 -2.49
C ASP A 199 -8.48 1.78 -2.79
N GLU A 200 -9.22 0.70 -2.48
CA GLU A 200 -10.66 0.60 -2.71
C GLU A 200 -11.51 1.48 -1.77
N ASN A 201 -10.92 2.10 -0.72
CA ASN A 201 -11.66 2.92 0.23
C ASN A 201 -10.82 4.09 0.80
N PRO A 202 -10.95 5.32 0.27
CA PRO A 202 -10.14 6.46 0.71
C PRO A 202 -10.32 6.82 2.21
N ALA A 203 -11.47 6.50 2.81
CA ALA A 203 -11.68 6.70 4.25
C ALA A 203 -10.84 5.74 5.13
N LEU A 204 -10.35 4.62 4.58
CA LEU A 204 -9.36 3.78 5.26
C LEU A 204 -7.94 4.34 5.12
N ALA A 205 -7.58 4.91 3.95
CA ALA A 205 -6.30 5.60 3.76
C ALA A 205 -6.13 6.81 4.72
N GLU A 206 -7.16 7.65 4.85
CA GLU A 206 -7.18 8.76 5.82
C GLU A 206 -7.11 8.25 7.26
N ARG A 207 -7.89 7.21 7.60
CA ARG A 207 -7.87 6.60 8.93
C ARG A 207 -6.51 5.99 9.28
N GLN A 208 -5.80 5.43 8.30
CA GLN A 208 -4.46 4.89 8.49
C GLN A 208 -3.46 6.01 8.81
N LYS A 209 -3.44 7.10 8.01
CA LYS A 209 -2.64 8.29 8.29
C LYS A 209 -2.93 8.86 9.69
N LEU A 210 -4.20 9.03 10.04
CA LEU A 210 -4.62 9.50 11.37
C LEU A 210 -4.26 8.54 12.53
N LEU A 211 -4.06 7.25 12.25
CA LEU A 211 -3.57 6.28 13.25
C LEU A 211 -2.05 6.35 13.39
N ASP A 212 -1.32 6.52 12.29
CA ASP A 212 0.14 6.60 12.30
C ASP A 212 0.65 7.95 12.82
N GLU A 213 -0.05 9.06 12.53
CA GLU A 213 0.12 10.34 13.23
C GLU A 213 -0.13 10.22 14.75
N LYS A 214 -1.13 9.42 15.15
CA LYS A 214 -1.41 9.14 16.58
C LYS A 214 -0.39 8.20 17.23
N LYS A 215 0.36 7.41 16.47
CA LYS A 215 1.55 6.68 16.96
C LYS A 215 2.71 7.66 17.11
N ALA A 216 3.08 8.39 16.06
CA ALA A 216 4.21 9.31 16.06
C ALA A 216 4.08 10.43 17.12
N THR A 217 2.88 10.98 17.34
CA THR A 217 2.63 11.94 18.44
C THR A 217 2.72 11.28 19.81
N ARG A 218 2.24 10.03 19.97
CA ARG A 218 2.39 9.27 21.22
C ARG A 218 3.85 8.91 21.50
N GLU A 219 4.62 8.60 20.48
CA GLU A 219 6.05 8.28 20.57
C GLU A 219 6.86 9.52 20.96
N LYS A 220 6.65 10.66 20.30
CA LYS A 220 7.22 11.96 20.71
C LYS A 220 6.89 12.30 22.17
N VAL A 221 5.62 12.17 22.58
CA VAL A 221 5.20 12.39 23.98
C VAL A 221 5.85 11.40 24.96
N LEU A 222 6.26 10.20 24.53
CA LEU A 222 7.03 9.26 25.35
C LEU A 222 8.53 9.59 25.37
N GLU A 223 9.08 10.15 24.29
CA GLU A 223 10.46 10.62 24.19
C GLU A 223 10.68 11.90 24.98
N ASP A 224 9.84 12.92 24.81
CA ASP A 224 9.79 14.13 25.63
C ASP A 224 9.72 13.79 27.13
N ARG A 225 8.92 12.77 27.48
CA ARG A 225 8.79 12.28 28.86
C ARG A 225 10.03 11.58 29.37
N LYS A 226 10.76 10.83 28.54
CA LYS A 226 12.07 10.24 28.90
C LYS A 226 13.11 11.34 29.09
N LEU A 227 13.22 12.28 28.15
CA LEU A 227 14.14 13.41 28.21
C LEU A 227 13.90 14.26 29.46
N LEU A 228 12.64 14.59 29.77
CA LEU A 228 12.26 15.34 30.97
C LEU A 228 12.45 14.54 32.28
N GLN A 229 12.42 13.21 32.24
CA GLN A 229 12.83 12.37 33.37
C GLN A 229 14.36 12.35 33.54
N GLU A 230 15.12 12.31 32.45
CA GLU A 230 16.59 12.30 32.48
C GLU A 230 17.15 13.66 32.92
N GLN A 231 16.60 14.77 32.42
CA GLN A 231 16.89 16.13 32.89
C GLN A 231 16.65 16.26 34.39
N LYS A 232 15.48 15.82 34.88
CA LYS A 232 15.16 15.86 36.32
C LYS A 232 16.05 14.95 37.17
N LYS A 233 16.55 13.84 36.61
CA LYS A 233 17.56 13.01 37.26
C LYS A 233 18.89 13.74 37.36
N LYS A 234 19.39 14.32 36.26
CA LYS A 234 20.61 15.14 36.23
C LYS A 234 20.54 16.30 37.22
N GLU A 235 19.47 17.08 37.19
CA GLU A 235 19.21 18.15 38.17
C GLU A 235 19.25 17.65 39.63
N PHE A 236 18.68 16.47 39.91
CA PHE A 236 18.66 15.90 41.26
C PHE A 236 20.05 15.43 41.70
N ASP A 237 20.78 14.76 40.81
CA ASP A 237 22.14 14.29 41.06
C ASP A 237 23.11 15.48 41.25
N ASP A 238 22.93 16.58 40.53
CA ASP A 238 23.73 17.81 40.68
C ASP A 238 23.37 18.60 41.95
N LYS A 239 22.07 18.76 42.27
CA LYS A 239 21.63 19.32 43.57
C LYS A 239 22.14 18.48 44.75
N ARG A 240 22.28 17.16 44.57
CA ARG A 240 22.86 16.26 45.57
C ARG A 240 24.37 16.47 45.75
N LYS A 241 25.14 16.75 44.68
CA LYS A 241 26.56 17.13 44.78
C LYS A 241 26.72 18.43 45.55
N GLN A 242 25.99 19.47 45.17
CA GLN A 242 26.01 20.77 45.84
C GLN A 242 25.76 20.64 47.36
N ILE A 243 24.77 19.84 47.77
CA ILE A 243 24.47 19.61 49.20
C ILE A 243 25.59 18.85 49.95
N LEU A 244 26.39 18.05 49.25
CA LEU A 244 27.57 17.38 49.84
C LEU A 244 28.75 18.37 49.96
N GLU A 245 29.03 19.13 48.90
CA GLU A 245 30.06 20.18 48.87
C GLU A 245 29.80 21.24 49.95
N ASP A 246 28.55 21.71 50.07
CA ASP A 246 28.08 22.63 51.14
C ASP A 246 28.32 22.05 52.55
N ARG A 247 28.12 20.73 52.71
CA ARG A 247 28.26 20.03 53.99
C ARG A 247 29.73 19.83 54.36
N GLU A 248 30.60 19.59 53.38
CA GLU A 248 32.04 19.47 53.60
C GLU A 248 32.66 20.84 53.92
N ALA A 249 32.27 21.89 53.18
CA ALA A 249 32.65 23.27 53.50
C ALA A 249 32.24 23.67 54.94
N LYS A 250 31.02 23.33 55.37
CA LYS A 250 30.52 23.59 56.73
C LYS A 250 31.17 22.70 57.82
N LYS A 251 31.98 21.70 57.47
CA LYS A 251 32.62 20.78 58.43
C LYS A 251 34.00 21.26 58.91
N ASN A 252 34.60 22.25 58.26
CA ASN A 252 35.91 22.82 58.61
C ASN A 252 35.84 24.02 59.59
N GLY A 253 34.71 24.22 60.28
CA GLY A 253 34.44 25.42 61.09
C GLY A 253 34.52 25.26 62.61
N THR A 254 35.63 25.70 63.21
CA THR A 254 35.79 26.14 64.63
C THR A 254 35.73 25.12 65.78
N VAL A 255 36.26 25.54 66.95
CA VAL A 255 36.70 24.71 68.11
C VAL A 255 36.27 25.37 69.45
N SER A 256 36.19 24.60 70.54
CA SER A 256 35.63 24.99 71.86
C SER A 256 36.62 25.61 72.87
N ALA A 257 36.21 26.68 73.56
CA ALA A 257 36.45 27.04 74.99
C ALA A 257 35.74 28.40 75.29
N ASN A 258 34.93 28.67 76.34
CA ASN A 258 34.64 28.16 77.70
C ASN A 258 35.45 28.80 78.87
N VAL A 259 34.91 28.73 80.12
CA VAL A 259 35.49 29.07 81.46
C VAL A 259 35.31 30.53 81.94
N LYS A 260 34.86 30.89 83.20
CA LYS A 260 34.29 30.22 84.43
C LYS A 260 33.64 31.30 85.36
N LYS A 261 32.99 31.03 86.53
CA LYS A 261 32.47 29.78 87.15
C LYS A 261 30.93 29.81 87.19
N GLU A 262 30.14 30.22 88.19
CA GLU A 262 30.24 30.48 89.65
C GLU A 262 28.78 30.49 90.21
N ASP A 263 28.33 29.87 91.33
CA ASP A 263 28.88 28.86 92.26
C ASP A 263 27.94 27.62 92.36
N THR A 264 28.21 26.64 93.23
CA THR A 264 27.65 25.25 93.20
C THR A 264 27.27 24.72 94.63
N PRO A 265 26.60 23.55 94.87
CA PRO A 265 26.72 22.26 94.15
C PRO A 265 25.49 21.30 94.04
N THR A 266 25.50 20.48 92.96
CA THR A 266 24.88 19.11 92.82
C THR A 266 23.36 18.93 92.99
N ASN A 267 22.69 17.94 92.38
CA ASN A 267 23.16 16.74 91.64
C ASN A 267 22.30 16.41 90.39
N LEU A 268 22.71 15.39 89.63
CA LEU A 268 22.23 15.05 88.27
C LEU A 268 20.93 14.21 88.23
N THR A 269 20.02 14.51 87.28
CA THR A 269 19.41 13.52 86.36
C THR A 269 18.52 14.16 85.26
N GLY A 270 18.45 13.51 84.08
CA GLY A 270 17.19 13.40 83.32
C GLY A 270 16.71 14.57 82.44
N ASN A 271 17.53 15.09 81.52
CA ASN A 271 17.06 16.08 80.54
C ASN A 271 16.26 15.43 79.38
N ASN A 272 14.92 15.41 79.44
CA ASN A 272 14.04 14.93 78.34
C ASN A 272 12.63 15.57 78.40
N VAL A 273 12.48 16.78 77.83
CA VAL A 273 11.15 17.39 77.60
C VAL A 273 11.10 18.04 76.21
N ALA A 274 12.03 18.95 75.91
CA ALA A 274 12.09 19.64 74.61
C ALA A 274 12.24 18.69 73.41
N THR A 275 12.94 17.57 73.59
CA THR A 275 13.14 16.53 72.55
C THR A 275 11.85 15.76 72.24
N GLU A 276 10.90 15.70 73.17
CA GLU A 276 9.65 14.95 73.00
C GLU A 276 8.57 15.84 72.39
N GLU A 277 8.40 17.08 72.85
CA GLU A 277 7.50 18.04 72.20
C GLU A 277 7.81 18.25 70.71
N ALA A 278 9.09 18.33 70.35
CA ALA A 278 9.51 18.48 68.97
C ALA A 278 9.17 17.24 68.10
N LYS A 279 9.24 16.04 68.68
CA LYS A 279 8.80 14.79 68.02
C LYS A 279 7.28 14.74 67.91
N GLN A 280 6.55 15.12 68.97
CA GLN A 280 5.08 15.16 69.00
C GLN A 280 4.54 16.08 67.90
N LYS A 281 4.99 17.35 67.88
CA LYS A 281 4.60 18.36 66.88
C LYS A 281 4.94 17.92 65.45
N GLN A 282 6.04 17.17 65.24
CA GLN A 282 6.40 16.63 63.93
C GLN A 282 5.61 15.36 63.56
N ALA A 283 5.16 14.56 64.53
CA ALA A 283 4.25 13.44 64.31
C ALA A 283 2.84 13.92 63.94
N ASP A 284 2.31 14.91 64.66
CA ASP A 284 1.00 15.52 64.40
C ASP A 284 0.95 16.19 63.01
N ALA A 285 2.02 16.88 62.62
CA ALA A 285 2.16 17.45 61.28
C ALA A 285 2.18 16.37 60.18
N LYS A 286 2.84 15.23 60.42
CA LYS A 286 2.84 14.08 59.50
C LYS A 286 1.46 13.39 59.45
N ALA A 287 0.76 13.30 60.58
CA ALA A 287 -0.58 12.74 60.65
C ALA A 287 -1.57 13.56 59.80
N LYS A 288 -1.62 14.88 59.98
CA LYS A 288 -2.44 15.79 59.16
C LYS A 288 -2.10 15.69 57.66
N LEU A 289 -0.82 15.74 57.31
CA LEU A 289 -0.37 15.60 55.92
C LEU A 289 -0.80 14.26 55.27
N LEU A 290 -0.80 13.16 56.03
CA LEU A 290 -1.28 11.86 55.57
C LEU A 290 -2.82 11.83 55.43
N GLU A 291 -3.54 12.51 56.31
CA GLU A 291 -5.00 12.61 56.27
C GLU A 291 -5.50 13.46 55.09
N ASP A 292 -4.89 14.61 54.86
CA ASP A 292 -5.20 15.47 53.70
C ASP A 292 -4.84 14.76 52.38
N ARG A 293 -3.73 14.01 52.37
CA ARG A 293 -3.37 13.15 51.22
C ARG A 293 -4.37 12.01 51.00
N LYS A 294 -5.01 11.46 52.03
CA LYS A 294 -6.12 10.50 51.88
C LYS A 294 -7.34 11.17 51.24
N LYS A 295 -7.78 12.32 51.75
CA LYS A 295 -8.91 13.10 51.22
C LYS A 295 -8.72 13.43 49.73
N VAL A 296 -7.55 13.96 49.36
CA VAL A 296 -7.18 14.25 47.95
C VAL A 296 -7.18 12.98 47.08
N LEU A 297 -6.82 11.81 47.61
CA LEU A 297 -6.88 10.55 46.87
C LEU A 297 -8.32 10.03 46.73
N GLU A 298 -9.18 10.23 47.72
CA GLU A 298 -10.60 9.84 47.67
C GLU A 298 -11.41 10.73 46.74
N ASP A 299 -11.23 12.04 46.77
CA ASP A 299 -11.88 12.95 45.82
C ASP A 299 -11.40 12.69 44.38
N ARG A 300 -10.11 12.34 44.21
CA ARG A 300 -9.59 11.88 42.92
C ARG A 300 -10.18 10.53 42.47
N LYS A 301 -10.55 9.63 43.39
CA LYS A 301 -11.30 8.40 43.04
C LYS A 301 -12.72 8.75 42.58
N LYS A 302 -13.46 9.57 43.35
CA LYS A 302 -14.82 10.04 43.00
C LYS A 302 -14.85 10.67 41.59
N ILE A 303 -13.92 11.59 41.30
CA ILE A 303 -13.78 12.24 39.98
C ILE A 303 -13.48 11.23 38.86
N LEU A 304 -12.73 10.15 39.13
CA LEU A 304 -12.48 9.09 38.15
C LEU A 304 -13.68 8.15 37.96
N GLU A 305 -14.47 7.92 39.01
CA GLU A 305 -15.69 7.11 38.97
C GLU A 305 -16.83 7.85 38.27
N GLU A 306 -17.01 9.15 38.52
CA GLU A 306 -17.92 10.01 37.76
C GLU A 306 -17.55 10.06 36.27
N LYS A 307 -16.25 10.19 35.94
CA LYS A 307 -15.78 10.16 34.55
C LYS A 307 -16.00 8.80 33.90
N ARG A 308 -15.79 7.69 34.63
CA ARG A 308 -16.13 6.35 34.14
C ARG A 308 -17.62 6.20 33.89
N LYS A 309 -18.48 6.69 34.78
CA LYS A 309 -19.93 6.65 34.62
C LYS A 309 -20.36 7.43 33.37
N LYS A 310 -19.94 8.68 33.22
CA LYS A 310 -20.21 9.49 32.01
C LYS A 310 -19.77 8.79 30.72
N ILE A 311 -18.57 8.19 30.69
CA ILE A 311 -18.09 7.42 29.53
C ILE A 311 -18.94 6.17 29.23
N LEU A 312 -19.56 5.55 30.24
CA LEU A 312 -20.51 4.44 30.04
C LEU A 312 -21.86 4.96 29.53
N ASP A 313 -22.39 6.02 30.14
CA ASP A 313 -23.65 6.67 29.74
C ASP A 313 -23.57 7.15 28.26
N ASP A 314 -22.48 7.83 27.89
CA ASP A 314 -22.16 8.27 26.52
C ASP A 314 -22.08 7.07 25.55
N ARG A 315 -21.44 5.97 25.98
CA ARG A 315 -21.28 4.75 25.17
C ARG A 315 -22.61 4.03 24.96
N GLU A 316 -23.51 4.03 25.94
CA GLU A 316 -24.87 3.52 25.77
C GLU A 316 -25.72 4.40 24.87
N ALA A 317 -25.62 5.72 24.98
CA ALA A 317 -26.29 6.65 24.07
C ALA A 317 -25.83 6.44 22.62
N ILE A 318 -24.52 6.30 22.39
CA ILE A 318 -23.95 5.97 21.07
C ILE A 318 -24.39 4.57 20.59
N LYS A 319 -24.58 3.59 21.49
CA LYS A 319 -25.09 2.26 21.12
C LYS A 319 -26.55 2.32 20.71
N LYS A 320 -27.42 3.00 21.46
CA LYS A 320 -28.84 3.22 21.15
C LYS A 320 -29.01 3.96 19.82
N ALA A 321 -28.31 5.08 19.62
CA ALA A 321 -28.33 5.84 18.37
C ALA A 321 -27.78 5.05 17.15
N LYS A 322 -26.95 4.01 17.36
CA LYS A 322 -26.54 3.08 16.30
C LYS A 322 -27.57 1.99 16.04
N GLU A 323 -28.21 1.46 17.08
CA GLU A 323 -29.29 0.46 16.95
C GLU A 323 -30.54 1.06 16.30
N GLU A 324 -30.85 2.32 16.58
CA GLU A 324 -31.93 3.07 15.91
C GLU A 324 -31.63 3.27 14.43
N LYS A 325 -30.42 3.74 14.07
CA LYS A 325 -30.00 3.85 12.65
C LYS A 325 -29.90 2.50 11.93
N LEU A 326 -29.58 1.43 12.63
CA LEU A 326 -29.66 0.06 12.09
C LEU A 326 -31.11 -0.34 11.81
N LYS A 327 -32.05 -0.04 12.72
CA LYS A 327 -33.49 -0.30 12.54
C LYS A 327 -34.10 0.55 11.42
N GLU A 328 -33.70 1.81 11.29
CA GLU A 328 -34.07 2.66 10.15
C GLU A 328 -33.58 2.05 8.84
N ASN A 329 -32.35 1.54 8.78
CA ASN A 329 -31.82 0.89 7.58
C ASN A 329 -32.50 -0.46 7.28
N THR A 330 -32.82 -1.29 8.28
CA THR A 330 -33.52 -2.57 8.05
C THR A 330 -34.99 -2.40 7.69
N ASN A 331 -35.62 -1.27 8.04
CA ASN A 331 -36.97 -0.91 7.62
C ASN A 331 -36.99 -0.16 6.26
N ASN A 332 -35.84 -0.03 5.59
CA ASN A 332 -35.69 0.69 4.32
C ASN A 332 -35.24 -0.20 3.14
N ASN A 333 -35.01 -1.49 3.38
CA ASN A 333 -34.92 -2.55 2.37
C ASN A 333 -36.20 -3.41 2.41
#